data_AF-A0A820LNL8-F1
#
_entry.id   AF-A0A820LNL8-F1
#
_cell.length_a   1.000
_cell.length_b   1.000
_cell.length_c   1.000
_cell.angle_alpha   90.00
_cell.angle_beta   90.00
_cell.angle_gamma   90.00
#
_symmetry.space_group_name_H-M   'P 1'
#
loop_
_entity.id
_entity.type
_entity.pdbx_description
1 polymer ?
#
loop_
_entity_poly.entity_id
_entity_poly.type
_entity_poly.pdbx_seq_one_letter_code
_entity_poly.pdbx_strand_id
1 'polypeptide(L)'
;MQYCPSGTYQPVPGSYSIRACLNCSIGTYNPSVGQTSCYSCPVGSYCDVIGSSNFLSCPSGTYQSSMDSISAQACLNCRVGNYSPSIGQASCLNCPLGYYCDSVGASSARICPSGTYQPIPDSISVEACLSCTSTTNNIYPGQITC
;
A
#
# COMPACT_ATOMS: atom_id res chain seq x y z
N MET A 1 20.37 11.18 -33.69
CA MET A 1 20.31 11.53 -32.26
C MET A 1 19.32 10.56 -31.63
N GLN A 2 19.77 9.61 -30.81
CA GLN A 2 18.89 8.62 -30.19
C GLN A 2 18.94 8.76 -28.67
N TYR A 3 17.77 8.98 -28.07
CA TYR A 3 17.61 9.08 -26.62
C TYR A 3 17.53 7.68 -25.99
N CYS A 4 17.90 7.59 -24.72
CA CYS A 4 17.75 6.34 -23.96
C CYS A 4 16.27 5.98 -23.81
N PRO A 5 15.87 4.72 -24.06
CA PRO A 5 14.50 4.27 -23.86
C PRO A 5 14.13 4.25 -22.37
N SER A 6 12.84 4.09 -22.07
CA SER A 6 12.39 3.83 -20.70
C SER A 6 13.10 2.61 -20.11
N GLY A 7 13.27 2.61 -18.80
CA GLY A 7 14.12 1.65 -18.09
C GLY A 7 15.62 1.95 -18.13
N THR A 8 16.06 2.91 -18.95
CA THR A 8 17.47 3.28 -19.06
C THR A 8 17.67 4.78 -18.98
N TYR A 9 18.88 5.24 -18.69
CA TYR A 9 19.22 6.65 -18.56
C TYR A 9 20.63 6.95 -19.06
N GLN A 10 20.93 8.22 -19.31
CA GLN A 10 22.28 8.68 -19.65
C GLN A 10 22.63 9.93 -18.83
N PRO A 11 23.52 9.84 -17.83
CA PRO A 11 23.86 10.99 -17.00
C PRO A 11 24.62 12.09 -17.73
N VAL A 12 25.23 11.81 -18.89
CA VAL A 12 25.94 12.80 -19.71
C VAL A 12 24.99 13.45 -20.72
N PRO A 13 24.63 14.74 -20.55
CA PRO A 13 23.78 15.43 -21.52
C PRO A 13 24.42 15.47 -22.90
N GLY A 14 23.63 15.27 -23.95
CA GLY A 14 24.13 15.29 -25.34
C GLY A 14 24.76 14.00 -25.83
N SER A 15 24.94 12.99 -24.98
CA SER A 15 25.34 11.64 -25.40
C SER A 15 24.12 10.88 -25.96
N TYR A 16 23.76 11.17 -27.21
CA TYR A 16 22.61 10.57 -27.91
C TYR A 16 22.92 9.19 -28.52
N SER A 17 23.66 8.36 -27.79
CA SER A 17 24.00 7.00 -28.21
C SER A 17 23.22 5.98 -27.38
N ILE A 18 22.33 5.24 -28.06
CA ILE A 18 21.56 4.15 -27.46
C ILE A 18 22.44 3.08 -26.80
N ARG A 19 23.68 2.91 -27.29
CA ARG A 19 24.63 1.91 -26.77
C ARG A 19 25.32 2.35 -25.48
N ALA A 20 25.20 3.63 -25.12
CA ALA A 20 25.78 4.20 -23.91
C ALA A 20 24.76 4.32 -22.76
N CYS A 21 23.51 3.89 -22.97
CA CYS A 21 22.46 3.96 -21.96
C CYS A 21 22.73 2.97 -20.82
N LEU A 22 22.58 3.46 -19.60
CA LEU A 22 22.71 2.68 -18.37
C LEU A 22 21.32 2.20 -17.94
N ASN A 23 21.21 0.95 -17.48
CA ASN A 23 19.97 0.45 -16.92
C ASN A 23 19.71 1.07 -15.55
N CYS A 24 18.43 1.33 -15.23
CA CYS A 24 18.04 1.59 -13.85
C CYS A 24 18.37 0.38 -12.96
N SER A 25 18.98 0.61 -11.80
CA SER A 25 19.21 -0.45 -10.83
C SER A 25 17.89 -0.88 -10.18
N ILE A 26 17.88 -2.05 -9.52
CA ILE A 26 16.78 -2.43 -8.62
C ILE A 26 16.51 -1.31 -7.60
N GLY A 27 15.26 -1.15 -7.20
CA GLY A 27 14.82 -0.03 -6.36
C GLY A 27 14.69 1.30 -7.14
N THR A 28 14.95 1.31 -8.46
CA THR A 28 14.73 2.49 -9.29
C THR A 28 14.04 2.12 -10.60
N TYR A 29 13.40 3.10 -11.23
CA TYR A 29 12.74 2.94 -12.53
C TYR A 29 12.86 4.20 -13.37
N ASN A 30 12.67 4.07 -14.68
CA ASN A 30 12.52 5.23 -15.57
C ASN A 30 11.33 5.04 -16.52
N PRO A 31 10.23 5.79 -16.36
CA PRO A 31 9.06 5.65 -17.22
C PRO A 31 9.19 6.33 -18.60
N SER A 32 10.18 7.21 -18.77
CA SER A 32 10.23 8.13 -19.91
C SER A 32 11.53 8.02 -20.70
N VAL A 33 11.47 8.30 -22.00
CA VAL A 33 12.66 8.34 -22.83
C VAL A 33 13.53 9.58 -22.53
N GLY A 34 14.84 9.46 -22.74
CA GLY A 34 15.78 10.58 -22.68
C GLY A 34 16.09 11.11 -21.28
N GLN A 35 15.78 10.37 -20.22
CA GLN A 35 16.14 10.78 -18.87
C GLN A 35 17.64 10.72 -18.61
N THR A 36 18.09 11.61 -17.73
CA THR A 36 19.47 11.68 -17.25
C THR A 36 19.69 10.94 -15.92
N SER A 37 18.62 10.42 -15.32
CA SER A 37 18.65 9.64 -14.08
C SER A 37 17.41 8.74 -13.99
N CYS A 38 17.46 7.73 -13.11
CA CYS A 38 16.28 6.95 -12.73
C CYS A 38 15.59 7.55 -11.50
N TYR A 39 14.30 7.31 -11.36
CA TYR A 39 13.50 7.66 -10.20
C TYR A 39 13.51 6.52 -9.19
N SER A 40 13.52 6.86 -7.91
CA SER A 40 13.28 5.92 -6.82
C SER A 40 11.91 5.27 -6.93
N CYS A 41 11.81 3.97 -6.62
CA CYS A 41 10.49 3.35 -6.48
C CYS A 41 9.74 4.03 -5.33
N PRO A 42 8.51 4.51 -5.56
CA PRO A 42 7.77 5.24 -4.55
C PRO A 42 7.35 4.32 -3.39
N VAL A 43 7.02 4.93 -2.26
CA VAL A 43 6.38 4.25 -1.14
C VAL A 43 5.11 3.52 -1.62
N GLY A 44 4.78 2.42 -0.95
CA GLY A 44 3.72 1.51 -1.34
C GLY A 44 4.05 0.65 -2.56
N SER A 45 5.25 0.73 -3.12
CA SER A 45 5.66 -0.01 -4.31
C SER A 45 7.08 -0.54 -4.20
N TYR A 46 7.50 -1.37 -5.16
CA TYR A 46 8.84 -1.89 -5.31
C TYR A 46 9.23 -2.01 -6.79
N CYS A 47 10.52 -2.03 -7.09
CA CYS A 47 11.03 -2.38 -8.41
C CYS A 47 12.14 -3.42 -8.25
N ASP A 48 11.84 -4.64 -8.68
CA ASP A 48 12.64 -5.85 -8.53
C ASP A 48 13.44 -6.21 -9.78
N VAL A 49 13.27 -5.45 -10.86
CA VAL A 49 13.90 -5.69 -12.15
C VAL A 49 14.92 -4.60 -12.48
N ILE A 50 16.11 -5.00 -12.92
CA ILE A 50 17.10 -4.10 -13.51
C ILE A 50 16.56 -3.60 -14.86
N GLY A 51 16.66 -2.30 -15.08
CA GLY A 51 16.15 -1.65 -16.28
C GLY A 51 14.63 -1.44 -16.24
N SER A 52 14.04 -1.36 -15.05
CA SER A 52 12.59 -1.23 -14.94
C SER A 52 12.08 0.10 -15.49
N SER A 53 11.06 0.03 -16.35
CA SER A 53 10.33 1.21 -16.83
C SER A 53 9.12 1.57 -15.96
N ASN A 54 8.80 0.73 -14.99
CA ASN A 54 7.67 0.93 -14.08
C ASN A 54 7.99 0.41 -12.67
N PHE A 55 7.08 0.61 -11.73
CA PHE A 55 7.11 0.00 -10.40
C PHE A 55 5.92 -0.94 -10.22
N LEU A 56 6.03 -1.82 -9.22
CA LEU A 56 5.00 -2.76 -8.82
C LEU A 56 4.43 -2.32 -7.47
N SER A 57 3.12 -2.09 -7.41
CA SER A 57 2.46 -1.72 -6.16
C SER A 57 2.35 -2.92 -5.21
N CYS A 58 2.52 -2.67 -3.92
CA CYS A 58 2.21 -3.63 -2.87
C CYS A 58 0.72 -4.00 -2.92
N PRO A 59 0.35 -5.28 -2.74
CA PRO A 59 -1.04 -5.71 -2.76
C PRO A 59 -1.85 -5.14 -1.59
N SER A 60 -3.18 -5.13 -1.71
CA SER A 60 -4.07 -4.79 -0.59
C SER A 60 -3.81 -5.73 0.59
N GLY A 61 -4.05 -5.24 1.80
CA GLY A 61 -3.64 -5.90 3.04
C GLY A 61 -2.16 -5.68 3.41
N THR A 62 -1.35 -5.10 2.52
CA THR A 62 0.06 -4.77 2.79
C THR A 62 0.35 -3.29 2.60
N TYR A 63 1.52 -2.86 3.07
CA TYR A 63 2.03 -1.51 2.92
C TYR A 63 3.56 -1.51 2.74
N GLN A 64 4.09 -0.42 2.19
CA GLN A 64 5.53 -0.15 2.15
C GLN A 64 5.81 1.32 2.47
N SER A 65 6.48 1.58 3.59
CA SER A 65 6.79 2.95 4.03
C SER A 65 8.09 3.53 3.46
N SER A 66 8.93 2.71 2.83
CA SER A 66 10.26 3.09 2.34
C SER A 66 10.29 3.22 0.82
N MET A 67 10.97 4.27 0.34
CA MET A 67 11.35 4.39 -1.06
C MET A 67 12.42 3.37 -1.44
N ASP A 68 12.68 3.22 -2.73
CA ASP A 68 13.75 2.36 -3.29
C ASP A 68 13.60 0.87 -2.97
N SER A 69 12.39 0.44 -2.65
CA SER A 69 12.11 -0.95 -2.33
C SER A 69 12.41 -1.86 -3.53
N ILE A 70 13.19 -2.91 -3.28
CA ILE A 70 13.74 -3.76 -4.34
C ILE A 70 12.96 -5.06 -4.57
N SER A 71 11.94 -5.36 -3.77
CA SER A 71 11.24 -6.65 -3.84
C SER A 71 9.86 -6.63 -3.18
N ALA A 72 9.01 -7.59 -3.55
CA ALA A 72 7.68 -7.78 -2.97
C ALA A 72 7.72 -8.10 -1.47
N GLN A 73 8.81 -8.71 -0.98
CA GLN A 73 9.03 -9.02 0.44
C GLN A 73 9.11 -7.76 1.31
N ALA A 74 9.37 -6.61 0.69
CA ALA A 74 9.38 -5.34 1.37
C ALA A 74 7.93 -4.88 1.72
N CYS A 75 6.90 -5.40 1.03
CA CYS A 75 5.50 -5.14 1.36
C CYS A 75 5.11 -5.86 2.66
N LEU A 76 4.96 -5.09 3.74
CA LEU A 76 4.65 -5.61 5.08
C LEU A 76 3.14 -5.76 5.25
N ASN A 77 2.71 -6.85 5.88
CA ASN A 77 1.30 -7.05 6.21
C ASN A 77 0.81 -6.02 7.24
N CYS A 78 -0.42 -5.55 7.08
CA CYS A 78 -1.11 -4.82 8.14
C CYS A 78 -1.26 -5.71 9.37
N ARG A 79 -0.95 -5.19 10.56
CA ARG A 79 -1.23 -5.87 11.82
C ARG A 79 -2.74 -5.93 12.08
N VAL A 80 -3.15 -6.80 13.00
CA VAL A 80 -4.52 -6.77 13.56
C VAL A 80 -4.86 -5.38 14.10
N GLY A 81 -6.11 -4.95 13.95
CA GLY A 81 -6.55 -3.59 14.24
C GLY A 81 -6.27 -2.58 13.11
N ASN A 82 -5.59 -3.00 12.04
CA ASN A 82 -5.34 -2.17 10.87
C ASN A 82 -5.71 -2.91 9.58
N TYR A 83 -5.92 -2.18 8.50
CA TYR A 83 -6.23 -2.76 7.18
C TYR A 83 -5.70 -1.88 6.04
N SER A 84 -5.53 -2.47 4.85
CA SER A 84 -5.12 -1.77 3.63
C SER A 84 -6.09 -2.09 2.49
N PRO A 85 -7.06 -1.20 2.18
CA PRO A 85 -8.11 -1.47 1.21
C PRO A 85 -7.65 -1.50 -0.25
N SER A 86 -6.53 -0.85 -0.55
CA SER A 86 -6.07 -0.64 -1.92
C SER A 86 -4.63 -1.10 -2.07
N ILE A 87 -4.24 -1.41 -3.31
CA ILE A 87 -2.83 -1.59 -3.64
C ILE A 87 -2.07 -0.27 -3.45
N GLY A 88 -0.76 -0.34 -3.29
CA GLY A 88 0.09 0.85 -3.31
C GLY A 88 0.09 1.67 -2.02
N GLN A 89 -0.35 1.11 -0.89
CA GLN A 89 -0.40 1.87 0.36
C GLN A 89 0.98 2.07 0.97
N ALA A 90 1.26 3.32 1.37
CA ALA A 90 2.46 3.68 2.13
C ALA A 90 2.38 3.27 3.61
N SER A 91 1.16 3.16 4.13
CA SER A 91 0.85 2.76 5.51
C SER A 91 -0.54 2.13 5.59
N CYS A 92 -0.75 1.26 6.57
CA CYS A 92 -2.08 0.72 6.85
C CYS A 92 -3.00 1.76 7.49
N LEU A 93 -4.29 1.66 7.21
CA LEU A 93 -5.34 2.41 7.87
C LEU A 93 -5.71 1.75 9.19
N ASN A 94 -6.10 2.56 10.16
CA ASN A 94 -6.68 2.11 11.42
C ASN A 94 -8.07 1.51 11.20
N CYS A 95 -8.44 0.51 11.99
CA CYS A 95 -9.78 -0.06 11.89
C CYS A 95 -10.81 0.99 12.36
N PRO A 96 -11.81 1.32 11.53
CA PRO A 96 -12.76 2.38 11.85
C PRO A 96 -13.74 1.97 12.95
N LEU A 97 -14.34 2.97 13.61
CA LEU A 97 -15.42 2.77 14.57
C LEU A 97 -16.59 2.03 13.93
N GLY A 98 -17.26 1.17 14.70
CA GLY A 98 -18.31 0.27 14.21
C GLY A 98 -17.77 -0.96 13.46
N TYR A 99 -16.45 -1.12 13.32
CA TYR A 99 -15.81 -2.25 12.65
C TYR A 99 -14.73 -2.89 13.51
N TYR A 100 -14.26 -4.06 13.09
CA TYR A 100 -13.12 -4.76 13.64
C TYR A 100 -12.25 -5.36 12.53
N CYS A 101 -10.96 -5.53 12.82
CA CYS A 101 -9.94 -5.97 11.87
C CYS A 101 -9.13 -7.10 12.54
N ASP A 102 -9.58 -8.33 12.34
CA ASP A 102 -9.16 -9.54 13.09
C ASP A 102 -8.04 -10.35 12.45
N SER A 103 -7.54 -9.91 11.30
CA SER A 103 -6.59 -10.65 10.50
C SER A 103 -5.35 -9.82 10.19
N VAL A 104 -4.19 -10.46 10.30
CA VAL A 104 -2.95 -9.94 9.73
C VAL A 104 -3.12 -9.92 8.20
N GLY A 105 -2.77 -8.79 7.57
CA GLY A 105 -2.96 -8.60 6.15
C GLY A 105 -4.41 -8.27 5.76
N ALA A 106 -5.23 -7.76 6.68
CA ALA A 106 -6.61 -7.39 6.37
C ALA A 106 -6.69 -6.37 5.23
N SER A 107 -7.43 -6.69 4.18
CA SER A 107 -7.73 -5.78 3.07
C SER A 107 -9.08 -5.06 3.23
N SER A 108 -9.83 -5.35 4.29
CA SER A 108 -11.08 -4.68 4.60
C SER A 108 -11.35 -4.72 6.10
N ALA A 109 -12.12 -3.75 6.58
CA ALA A 109 -12.64 -3.75 7.94
C ALA A 109 -13.96 -4.55 7.96
N ARG A 110 -14.16 -5.38 8.99
CA ARG A 110 -15.37 -6.17 9.18
C ARG A 110 -16.36 -5.41 10.05
N ILE A 111 -17.60 -5.30 9.58
CA ILE A 111 -18.64 -4.56 10.29
C ILE A 111 -19.07 -5.30 11.57
N CYS A 112 -19.25 -4.58 12.68
CA CYS A 112 -19.84 -5.15 13.88
C CYS A 112 -21.30 -5.58 13.60
N PRO A 113 -21.74 -6.75 14.10
CA PRO A 113 -23.08 -7.27 13.86
C PRO A 113 -24.17 -6.39 14.47
N SER A 114 -25.42 -6.57 14.01
CA SER A 114 -26.58 -5.88 14.60
C SER A 114 -26.74 -6.21 16.09
N GLY A 115 -27.29 -5.27 16.86
CA GLY A 115 -27.36 -5.39 18.31
C GLY A 115 -26.03 -5.13 19.02
N THR A 116 -24.97 -4.77 18.30
CA THR A 116 -23.67 -4.39 18.85
C THR A 116 -23.17 -3.04 18.30
N TYR A 117 -22.25 -2.42 19.02
CA TYR A 117 -21.58 -1.17 18.63
C TYR A 117 -20.09 -1.22 18.98
N GLN A 118 -19.28 -0.44 18.26
CA GLN A 118 -17.85 -0.31 18.54
C GLN A 118 -17.43 1.17 18.59
N PRO A 119 -17.27 1.74 19.80
CA PRO A 119 -16.87 3.14 19.98
C PRO A 119 -15.34 3.37 19.95
N ILE A 120 -14.54 2.30 19.91
CA ILE A 120 -13.07 2.36 20.00
C ILE A 120 -12.46 2.04 18.62
N PRO A 121 -11.50 2.84 18.11
CA PRO A 121 -10.79 2.52 16.89
C PRO A 121 -9.83 1.33 17.10
N ASP A 122 -9.29 0.80 15.99
CA ASP A 122 -8.28 -0.28 16.00
C ASP A 122 -8.75 -1.58 16.65
N SER A 123 -10.08 -1.77 16.73
CA SER A 123 -10.70 -2.99 17.22
C SER A 123 -10.17 -4.22 16.48
N ILE A 124 -9.66 -5.19 17.25
CA ILE A 124 -8.96 -6.35 16.70
C ILE A 124 -9.83 -7.61 16.61
N SER A 125 -11.08 -7.58 17.09
CA SER A 125 -11.93 -8.77 17.08
C SER A 125 -13.41 -8.44 17.22
N VAL A 126 -14.27 -9.41 16.91
CA VAL A 126 -15.73 -9.25 17.03
C VAL A 126 -16.17 -9.15 18.49
N GLU A 127 -15.43 -9.73 19.43
CA GLU A 127 -15.72 -9.67 20.86
C GLU A 127 -15.58 -8.25 21.43
N ALA A 128 -14.86 -7.38 20.73
CA ALA A 128 -14.78 -5.97 21.09
C ALA A 128 -16.05 -5.19 20.68
N CYS A 129 -16.93 -5.75 19.84
CA CYS A 129 -18.24 -5.18 19.55
C CYS A 129 -19.15 -5.34 20.78
N LEU A 130 -19.43 -4.23 21.46
CA LEU A 130 -20.21 -4.19 22.70
C LEU A 130 -21.69 -4.39 22.41
N SER A 131 -22.38 -5.22 23.19
CA SER A 131 -23.83 -5.44 23.03
C SER A 131 -24.65 -4.24 23.50
N CYS A 132 -25.68 -3.89 22.73
CA CYS A 132 -26.71 -2.95 23.17
C CYS A 132 -27.63 -3.62 24.20
N THR A 133 -27.97 -2.90 25.27
CA THR A 133 -28.99 -3.36 26.22
C THR A 133 -30.38 -3.23 25.58
N SER A 134 -31.33 -4.05 26.02
CA SER A 134 -32.68 -4.18 25.43
C SER A 134 -33.52 -2.90 25.41
N THR A 135 -33.06 -1.81 26.04
CA THR A 135 -33.72 -0.49 26.03
C THR A 135 -33.25 0.42 24.89
N THR A 136 -32.19 0.05 24.16
CA THR A 136 -31.63 0.82 23.05
C THR A 136 -31.85 0.07 21.74
N ASN A 137 -32.73 0.59 20.87
CA ASN A 137 -33.11 -0.04 19.60
C ASN A 137 -32.01 0.10 18.54
N ASN A 138 -30.92 -0.63 18.72
CA ASN A 138 -29.83 -0.65 17.75
C ASN A 138 -29.89 -1.90 16.87
N ILE A 139 -30.73 -1.82 15.83
CA ILE A 139 -31.04 -2.95 14.93
C ILE A 139 -30.15 -3.00 13.69
N TYR A 140 -29.26 -2.02 13.50
CA TYR A 140 -28.38 -1.92 12.33
C TYR A 140 -26.94 -2.30 12.67
N PRO A 141 -26.20 -2.94 11.74
CA PRO A 141 -24.78 -3.22 11.91
C PRO A 141 -23.94 -1.94 11.79
N GLY A 142 -22.71 -1.96 12.32
CA GLY A 142 -21.73 -0.88 12.13
C GLY A 142 -21.95 0.36 13.01
N GLN A 143 -22.68 0.21 14.10
CA GLN A 143 -23.00 1.31 15.01
C GLN A 143 -21.80 1.68 15.89
N ILE A 144 -21.71 2.95 16.27
CA ILE A 144 -20.63 3.48 17.14
C ILE A 144 -21.10 3.74 18.57
N THR A 145 -22.42 3.74 18.80
CA THR A 145 -23.09 3.88 20.10
C THR A 145 -24.44 3.19 20.05
N CYS A 146 -24.93 2.70 21.19
CA CYS A 146 -26.36 2.61 21.47
C CYS A 146 -26.80 3.89 22.21
#